data_AF-A0AAP7LUW1-F1
#
_entry.id   AF-A0AAP7LUW1-F1
#
_cell.length_a   1.000
_cell.length_b   1.000
_cell.length_c   1.000
_cell.angle_alpha   90.00
_cell.angle_beta   90.00
_cell.angle_gamma   90.00
#
_symmetry.space_group_name_H-M   'P 1'
#
loop_
_entity.id
_entity.type
_entity.pdbx_description
1 polymer ?
#
loop_
_entity_poly.entity_id
_entity_poly.type
_entity_poly.pdbx_seq_one_letter_code
_entity_poly.pdbx_strand_id
1 'polypeptide(L)'
;MSISKENKDRLSAVINKHFENPEELGRELVEEERNAMKEMIEDNKGAYGYPHSVKSEELVEYLKVFIKSKISTDEWIEIIDNVVKGNLSDEDVVEEVVSNEVITKDIIFMNLDDCCDCQILLPEYEDYQKEKEQPEDFEDKQETFEEEIESVLREKSPNEIKEAVKTYSDEADIKEAVRKAGIEAGIPEDKVDEITKYDFKNLKITIPISFIASRYHSDAVKEGKKTFLENNLLKALVQDNSISYDIEILDNPEDF
;
A
#
# COMPACT_ATOMS: atom_id res chain seq x y z
N MET A 1 38.42 30.03 18.89
CA MET A 1 39.08 28.81 19.38
C MET A 1 38.55 27.66 18.54
N SER A 2 39.35 26.64 18.23
CA SER A 2 38.90 25.52 17.40
C SER A 2 38.30 24.45 18.30
N ILE A 3 37.08 24.00 17.97
CA ILE A 3 36.47 22.81 18.57
C ILE A 3 37.44 21.63 18.40
N SER A 4 37.54 20.79 19.43
CA SER A 4 38.38 19.60 19.39
C SER A 4 37.85 18.62 18.34
N LYS A 5 38.73 17.76 17.78
CA LYS A 5 38.29 16.74 16.81
C LYS A 5 37.27 15.79 17.44
N GLU A 6 37.50 15.38 18.68
CA GLU A 6 36.62 14.48 19.42
C GLU A 6 35.22 15.08 19.58
N ASN A 7 35.12 16.36 19.92
CA ASN A 7 33.84 17.05 20.11
C ASN A 7 33.09 17.23 18.79
N LYS A 8 33.83 17.52 17.71
CA LYS A 8 33.25 17.55 16.36
C LYS A 8 32.68 16.19 15.95
N ASP A 9 33.40 15.10 16.20
CA ASP A 9 32.95 13.75 15.85
C ASP A 9 31.68 13.37 16.63
N ARG A 10 31.59 13.74 17.92
CA ARG A 10 30.40 13.52 18.77
C ARG A 10 29.19 14.32 18.28
N LEU A 11 29.36 15.61 18.00
CA LEU A 11 28.29 16.46 17.47
C LEU A 11 27.82 15.99 16.10
N SER A 12 28.77 15.60 15.24
CA SER A 12 28.45 15.05 13.92
C SER A 12 27.58 13.81 14.00
N ALA A 13 27.84 12.92 14.97
CA ALA A 13 27.03 11.74 15.17
C ALA A 13 25.56 12.08 15.51
N VAL A 14 25.34 13.06 16.40
CA VAL A 14 23.98 13.49 16.78
C VAL A 14 23.26 14.17 15.62
N ILE A 15 23.93 15.07 14.89
CA ILE A 15 23.35 15.75 13.73
C ILE A 15 22.98 14.73 12.66
N ASN A 16 23.89 13.81 12.33
CA ASN A 16 23.63 12.80 11.30
C ASN A 16 22.49 11.88 11.70
N LYS A 17 22.38 11.51 12.99
CA LYS A 17 21.27 10.70 13.52
C LYS A 17 19.90 11.32 13.19
N HIS A 18 19.75 12.64 13.33
CA HIS A 18 18.49 13.33 12.96
C HIS A 18 18.15 13.20 11.47
N PHE A 19 19.17 13.18 10.61
CA PHE A 19 18.98 13.08 9.16
C PHE A 19 19.06 11.64 8.61
N GLU A 20 19.38 10.65 9.44
CA GLU A 20 19.37 9.22 9.06
C GLU A 20 17.96 8.75 8.70
N ASN A 21 16.94 9.31 9.36
CA ASN A 21 15.54 9.05 9.06
C ASN A 21 14.77 10.36 8.77
N PRO A 22 14.85 10.86 7.51
CA PRO A 22 14.19 12.11 7.09
C PRO A 22 12.69 12.16 7.35
N GLU A 23 12.02 11.01 7.33
CA GLU A 23 10.57 10.89 7.55
C GLU A 23 10.22 11.04 9.03
N GLU A 24 11.00 10.46 9.93
CA GLU A 24 10.80 10.58 11.38
C GLU A 24 11.01 12.01 11.86
N LEU A 25 12.06 12.69 11.39
CA LEU A 25 12.27 14.11 11.66
C LEU A 25 11.12 14.98 11.12
N GLY A 26 10.57 14.61 9.96
CA GLY A 26 9.39 15.28 9.40
C GLY A 26 8.12 15.03 10.20
N ARG A 27 7.92 13.82 10.74
CA ARG A 27 6.81 13.52 11.65
C ARG A 27 6.87 14.38 12.91
N GLU A 28 8.06 14.52 13.50
CA GLU A 28 8.24 15.38 14.67
C GLU A 28 7.91 16.86 14.38
N LEU A 29 8.30 17.37 13.20
CA LEU A 29 7.90 18.71 12.76
C LEU A 29 6.38 18.84 12.63
N VAL A 30 5.71 17.84 12.06
CA VAL A 30 4.24 17.83 11.90
C VAL A 30 3.54 17.81 13.27
N GLU A 31 4.11 17.13 14.27
CA GLU A 31 3.56 17.11 15.63
C GLU A 31 3.71 18.46 16.34
N GLU A 32 4.87 19.11 16.22
CA GLU A 32 5.15 20.42 16.84
C GLU A 32 4.37 21.55 16.16
N GLU A 33 4.31 21.55 14.82
CA GLU A 33 3.69 22.60 14.01
C GLU A 33 2.33 22.17 13.42
N ARG A 34 1.63 21.28 14.13
CA ARG A 34 0.40 20.63 13.64
C ARG A 34 -0.68 21.61 13.15
N ASN A 35 -0.82 22.76 13.81
CA ASN A 35 -1.81 23.76 13.41
C ASN A 35 -1.41 24.46 12.10
N ALA A 36 -0.13 24.82 11.94
CA ALA A 36 0.38 25.40 10.71
C ALA A 36 0.24 24.43 9.53
N MET A 37 0.51 23.14 9.77
CA MET A 37 0.33 22.08 8.75
C MET A 37 -1.14 21.92 8.33
N LYS A 38 -2.09 22.01 9.27
CA LYS A 38 -3.53 21.97 8.95
C LYS A 38 -3.96 23.15 8.09
N GLU A 39 -3.47 24.36 8.39
CA GLU A 39 -3.76 25.56 7.60
C GLU A 39 -3.23 25.40 6.17
N MET A 40 -1.97 24.96 6.02
CA MET A 40 -1.37 24.68 4.71
C MET A 40 -2.17 23.64 3.92
N ILE A 41 -2.62 22.56 4.57
CA ILE A 41 -3.45 21.54 3.91
C ILE A 41 -4.80 22.14 3.48
N GLU A 42 -5.47 22.92 4.33
CA GLU A 42 -6.76 23.51 3.99
C GLU A 42 -6.66 24.42 2.76
N ASP A 43 -5.59 25.21 2.67
CA ASP A 43 -5.33 26.11 1.54
C ASP A 43 -5.06 25.36 0.23
N ASN A 44 -4.49 24.15 0.31
CA ASN A 44 -4.00 23.41 -0.87
C ASN A 44 -4.81 22.16 -1.23
N LYS A 45 -5.66 21.60 -0.35
CA LYS A 45 -6.35 20.32 -0.58
C LYS A 45 -7.18 20.28 -1.86
N GLY A 46 -7.73 21.42 -2.28
CA GLY A 46 -8.46 21.53 -3.54
C GLY A 46 -7.57 21.28 -4.78
N ALA A 47 -6.30 21.66 -4.73
CA ALA A 47 -5.33 21.38 -5.79
C ALA A 47 -4.98 19.88 -5.88
N TYR A 48 -5.10 19.15 -4.77
CA TYR A 48 -4.92 17.70 -4.69
C TYR A 48 -6.22 16.90 -4.94
N GLY A 49 -7.29 17.57 -5.38
CA GLY A 49 -8.55 16.92 -5.76
C GLY A 49 -9.47 16.55 -4.59
N TYR A 50 -9.17 16.99 -3.36
CA TYR A 50 -10.01 16.70 -2.20
C TYR A 50 -11.32 17.49 -2.21
N PRO A 51 -12.47 16.86 -1.94
CA PRO A 51 -13.73 17.56 -1.80
C PRO A 51 -13.78 18.36 -0.49
N HIS A 52 -14.51 19.48 -0.48
CA HIS A 52 -14.67 20.34 0.70
C HIS A 52 -15.22 19.61 1.95
N SER A 53 -15.87 18.46 1.78
CA SER A 53 -16.38 17.64 2.88
C SER A 53 -15.28 16.95 3.70
N VAL A 54 -14.07 16.78 3.15
CA VAL A 54 -12.93 16.22 3.87
C VAL A 54 -12.25 17.32 4.70
N LYS A 55 -12.07 17.06 5.99
CA LYS A 55 -11.47 18.00 6.94
C LYS A 55 -9.95 17.91 6.91
N SER A 56 -9.25 19.04 6.93
CA SER A 56 -7.78 19.10 7.03
C SER A 56 -7.24 18.41 8.29
N GLU A 57 -8.01 18.40 9.37
CA GLU A 57 -7.68 17.69 10.60
C GLU A 57 -7.58 16.17 10.42
N GLU A 58 -8.31 15.59 9.47
CA GLU A 58 -8.18 14.17 9.12
C GLU A 58 -6.99 13.92 8.20
N LEU A 59 -6.64 14.89 7.36
CA LEU A 59 -5.58 14.77 6.35
C LEU A 59 -4.18 14.95 6.93
N VAL A 60 -4.05 15.66 8.05
CA VAL A 60 -2.75 15.87 8.71
C VAL A 60 -2.12 14.55 9.14
N GLU A 61 -2.93 13.52 9.44
CA GLU A 61 -2.46 12.18 9.81
C GLU A 61 -1.83 11.42 8.63
N TYR A 62 -2.15 11.82 7.40
CA TYR A 62 -1.65 11.19 6.17
C TYR A 62 -0.54 12.03 5.51
N LEU A 63 -0.16 13.14 6.12
CA LEU A 63 0.87 14.03 5.61
C LEU A 63 2.25 13.38 5.85
N LYS A 64 3.00 13.14 4.78
CA LYS A 64 4.39 12.69 4.87
C LYS A 64 5.33 13.85 4.60
N VAL A 65 6.24 14.11 5.52
CA VAL A 65 7.25 15.16 5.40
C VAL A 65 8.62 14.50 5.46
N PHE A 66 9.47 14.79 4.48
CA PHE A 66 10.84 14.31 4.44
C PHE A 66 11.78 15.50 4.53
N ILE A 67 12.61 15.53 5.57
CA ILE A 67 13.55 16.63 5.82
C ILE A 67 14.97 16.12 5.59
N LYS A 68 15.64 16.66 4.56
CA LYS A 68 17.03 16.34 4.24
C LYS A 68 17.90 17.57 4.41
N SER A 69 19.14 17.40 4.83
CA SER A 69 20.06 18.53 4.86
C SER A 69 20.55 18.92 3.45
N LYS A 70 20.64 20.23 3.19
CA LYS A 70 21.28 20.82 2.01
C LYS A 70 22.76 21.15 2.23
N ILE A 71 23.18 21.23 3.50
CA ILE A 71 24.51 21.70 3.91
C ILE A 71 25.30 20.56 4.56
N SER A 72 26.60 20.75 4.71
CA SER A 72 27.47 19.77 5.34
C SER A 72 27.30 19.74 6.87
N THR A 73 27.68 18.61 7.48
CA THR A 73 27.68 18.48 8.95
C THR A 73 28.61 19.51 9.63
N ASP A 74 29.72 19.90 9.00
CA ASP A 74 30.59 20.96 9.51
C ASP A 74 29.88 22.32 9.52
N GLU A 75 29.10 22.65 8.49
CA GLU A 75 28.28 23.87 8.46
C GLU A 75 27.18 23.84 9.53
N TRP A 76 26.57 22.68 9.80
CA TRP A 76 25.65 22.53 10.93
C TRP A 76 26.31 22.80 12.28
N ILE A 77 27.54 22.30 12.48
CA ILE A 77 28.28 22.55 13.71
C ILE A 77 28.55 24.05 13.89
N GLU A 78 28.85 24.77 12.81
CA GLU A 78 28.98 26.24 12.84
C GLU A 78 27.66 26.93 13.21
N ILE A 79 26.52 26.47 12.69
CA ILE A 79 25.20 26.99 13.06
C ILE A 79 24.94 26.75 14.54
N ILE A 80 25.18 25.53 15.04
CA ILE A 80 24.99 25.20 16.45
C ILE A 80 25.88 26.09 17.33
N ASP A 81 27.17 26.27 16.99
CA ASP A 81 28.09 27.15 17.75
C ASP A 81 27.58 28.59 17.83
N ASN A 82 26.91 29.08 16.78
CA ASN A 82 26.35 30.42 16.73
C ASN A 82 25.03 30.58 17.49
N VAL A 83 24.25 29.51 17.68
CA VAL A 83 22.93 29.55 18.31
C VAL A 83 22.99 29.22 19.80
N VAL A 84 23.89 28.32 20.22
CA VAL A 84 24.02 27.95 21.64
C VAL A 84 24.66 29.10 22.44
N LYS A 85 24.26 29.24 23.72
CA LYS A 85 24.74 30.32 24.60
C LYS A 85 26.18 30.11 25.12
N GLY A 86 26.82 28.99 24.78
CA GLY A 86 28.16 28.60 25.20
C GLY A 86 29.13 28.50 24.03
N ASN A 87 30.39 28.18 24.30
CA ASN A 87 31.40 27.92 23.27
C ASN A 87 31.55 26.41 23.11
N LEU A 88 31.40 25.86 21.90
CA LEU A 88 31.56 24.41 21.66
C LEU A 88 33.01 23.91 21.82
N SER A 89 33.96 24.80 22.12
CA SER A 89 35.29 24.43 22.61
C SER A 89 35.29 23.97 24.09
N ASP A 90 34.19 24.17 24.83
CA ASP A 90 33.99 23.71 26.21
C ASP A 90 33.28 22.35 26.23
N GLU A 91 33.86 21.38 26.93
CA GLU A 91 33.35 20.02 26.99
C GLU A 91 31.97 19.96 27.65
N ASP A 92 31.72 20.79 28.66
CA ASP A 92 30.46 20.78 29.39
C ASP A 92 29.29 21.25 28.48
N VAL A 93 29.57 22.20 27.59
CA VAL A 93 28.60 22.70 26.59
C VAL A 93 28.35 21.64 25.52
N VAL A 94 29.40 20.96 25.05
CA VAL A 94 29.26 19.87 24.07
C VAL A 94 28.46 18.71 24.66
N GLU A 95 28.72 18.35 25.92
CA GLU A 95 27.96 17.30 26.61
C GLU A 95 26.48 17.66 26.72
N GLU A 96 26.15 18.91 27.06
CA GLU A 96 24.75 19.38 27.10
C GLU A 96 24.05 19.22 25.76
N VAL A 97 24.71 19.62 24.66
CA VAL A 97 24.15 19.54 23.30
C VAL A 97 24.04 18.09 22.82
N VAL A 98 25.03 17.25 23.12
CA VAL A 98 25.05 15.83 22.70
C VAL A 98 24.05 14.99 23.51
N SER A 99 23.87 15.29 24.79
CA SER A 99 22.96 14.55 25.67
C SER A 99 21.51 15.00 25.57
N ASN A 100 21.25 16.14 24.93
CA ASN A 100 19.91 16.70 24.73
C ASN A 100 19.58 16.86 23.24
N GLU A 101 18.98 15.82 22.67
CA GLU A 101 18.59 15.76 21.25
C GLU A 101 17.57 16.84 20.87
N VAL A 102 16.82 17.40 21.83
CA VAL A 102 15.88 18.51 21.59
C VAL A 102 16.62 19.77 21.15
N ILE A 103 17.79 20.08 21.72
CA ILE A 103 18.56 21.29 21.37
C ILE A 103 18.95 21.26 19.90
N THR A 104 19.50 20.13 19.45
CA THR A 104 19.96 19.99 18.06
C THR A 104 18.79 19.97 17.09
N LYS A 105 17.67 19.33 17.46
CA LYS A 105 16.44 19.34 16.67
C LYS A 105 15.84 20.74 16.53
N ASP A 106 15.68 21.48 17.63
CA ASP A 106 15.14 22.84 17.62
C ASP A 106 15.96 23.75 16.71
N ILE A 107 17.28 23.63 16.74
CA ILE A 107 18.18 24.38 15.86
C ILE A 107 17.96 23.99 14.40
N ILE A 108 17.77 22.70 14.08
CA ILE A 108 17.43 22.25 12.73
C ILE A 108 16.09 22.87 12.29
N PHE A 109 15.06 22.82 13.12
CA PHE A 109 13.73 23.36 12.82
C PHE A 109 13.73 24.88 12.62
N MET A 110 14.50 25.63 13.42
CA MET A 110 14.66 27.08 13.25
C MET A 110 15.35 27.48 11.94
N ASN A 111 16.08 26.56 11.29
CA ASN A 111 16.87 26.82 10.09
C ASN A 111 16.40 26.00 8.87
N LEU A 112 15.16 25.49 8.88
CA LEU A 112 14.63 24.62 7.82
C LEU A 112 14.72 25.25 6.43
N ASP A 113 14.24 26.48 6.28
CA ASP A 113 14.12 27.14 4.97
C ASP A 113 15.47 27.27 4.25
N ASP A 114 16.50 27.64 5.00
CA ASP A 114 17.83 27.93 4.46
C ASP A 114 18.73 26.68 4.37
N CYS A 115 18.58 25.73 5.30
CA CYS A 115 19.54 24.64 5.50
C CYS A 115 18.99 23.24 5.15
N CYS A 116 17.68 23.09 4.97
CA CYS A 116 17.03 21.82 4.70
C CYS A 116 16.23 21.83 3.39
N ASP A 117 16.16 20.68 2.74
CA ASP A 117 15.21 20.39 1.68
C ASP A 117 14.02 19.65 2.29
N CYS A 118 12.85 20.26 2.23
CA CYS A 118 11.63 19.75 2.82
C CYS A 118 10.70 19.31 1.69
N GLN A 119 10.51 17.99 1.57
CA GLN A 119 9.53 17.42 0.66
C GLN A 119 8.27 17.09 1.45
N ILE A 120 7.19 17.81 1.16
CA ILE A 120 5.87 17.58 1.76
C ILE A 120 5.01 16.84 0.74
N LEU A 121 4.52 15.67 1.13
CA LEU A 121 3.66 14.83 0.33
C LEU A 121 2.33 14.65 1.06
N LEU A 122 1.28 15.19 0.46
CA LEU A 122 -0.08 14.79 0.76
C LEU A 122 -0.48 13.74 -0.28
N PRO A 123 -1.05 12.58 0.11
CA PRO A 123 -1.53 11.61 -0.87
C PRO A 123 -2.57 12.25 -1.79
N GLU A 124 -2.72 11.73 -3.00
CA GLU A 124 -3.82 12.13 -3.85
C GLU A 124 -5.15 11.66 -3.25
N TYR A 125 -6.26 12.32 -3.58
CA TYR A 125 -7.56 11.97 -3.01
C TYR A 125 -7.93 10.49 -3.20
N GLU A 126 -7.60 9.89 -4.34
CA GLU A 126 -7.85 8.48 -4.62
C GLU A 126 -7.07 7.54 -3.69
N ASP A 127 -5.81 7.87 -3.41
CA ASP A 127 -4.96 7.07 -2.53
C ASP A 127 -5.32 7.28 -1.06
N TYR A 128 -5.70 8.50 -0.68
CA TYR A 128 -6.30 8.77 0.63
C TYR A 128 -7.61 7.99 0.84
N GLN A 129 -8.49 7.88 -0.17
CA GLN A 129 -9.70 7.06 -0.03
C GLN A 129 -9.35 5.60 0.22
N LYS A 130 -8.31 5.07 -0.44
CA LYS A 130 -7.82 3.70 -0.21
C LYS A 130 -7.23 3.54 1.19
N GLU A 131 -6.36 4.45 1.63
CA GLU A 131 -5.70 4.40 2.95
C GLU A 131 -6.67 4.68 4.11
N LYS A 132 -7.62 5.61 3.95
CA LYS A 132 -8.69 5.87 4.94
C LYS A 132 -9.59 4.67 5.14
N GLU A 133 -9.86 3.91 4.08
CA GLU A 133 -10.57 2.63 4.17
C GLU A 133 -9.70 1.50 4.75
N GLN A 134 -8.40 1.73 5.01
CA GLN A 134 -7.38 0.71 5.37
C GLN A 134 -6.30 1.23 6.35
N PRO A 135 -6.58 1.48 7.64
CA PRO A 135 -5.71 2.37 8.41
C PRO A 135 -4.37 1.81 8.90
N GLU A 136 -4.28 0.56 9.41
CA GLU A 136 -3.03 -0.01 9.99
C GLU A 136 -3.29 -1.39 10.60
N ASP A 137 -4.54 -1.63 11.01
CA ASP A 137 -5.09 -2.95 11.32
C ASP A 137 -5.15 -3.89 10.10
N PHE A 138 -4.66 -3.45 8.93
CA PHE A 138 -4.87 -4.09 7.63
C PHE A 138 -3.74 -5.05 7.25
N GLU A 139 -2.46 -4.80 7.57
CA GLU A 139 -1.40 -5.77 7.22
C GLU A 139 -1.56 -7.10 7.99
N ASP A 140 -1.76 -7.03 9.32
CA ASP A 140 -2.02 -8.22 10.15
C ASP A 140 -3.34 -8.92 9.78
N LYS A 141 -4.39 -8.15 9.41
CA LYS A 141 -5.70 -8.72 9.02
C LYS A 141 -5.75 -9.17 7.56
N GLN A 142 -4.93 -8.60 6.69
CA GLN A 142 -4.77 -9.02 5.31
C GLN A 142 -3.99 -10.32 5.27
N GLU A 143 -2.91 -10.47 6.05
CA GLU A 143 -2.25 -11.78 6.21
C GLU A 143 -3.26 -12.81 6.72
N THR A 144 -4.04 -12.47 7.76
CA THR A 144 -5.12 -13.34 8.26
C THR A 144 -6.22 -13.60 7.20
N PHE A 145 -6.52 -12.65 6.32
CA PHE A 145 -7.53 -12.82 5.27
C PHE A 145 -7.00 -13.63 4.08
N GLU A 146 -5.72 -13.48 3.74
CA GLU A 146 -5.00 -14.30 2.77
C GLU A 146 -4.96 -15.75 3.23
N GLU A 147 -4.61 -16.00 4.50
CA GLU A 147 -4.63 -17.34 5.10
C GLU A 147 -6.03 -17.97 5.06
N GLU A 148 -7.07 -17.20 5.35
CA GLU A 148 -8.44 -17.69 5.31
C GLU A 148 -8.94 -17.95 3.88
N ILE A 149 -8.61 -17.08 2.92
CA ILE A 149 -8.87 -17.31 1.49
C ILE A 149 -8.15 -18.58 1.04
N GLU A 150 -6.88 -18.73 1.39
CA GLU A 150 -6.09 -19.90 1.04
C GLU A 150 -6.70 -21.18 1.63
N SER A 151 -7.09 -21.16 2.91
CA SER A 151 -7.74 -22.29 3.58
C SER A 151 -9.03 -22.68 2.87
N VAL A 152 -9.91 -21.72 2.59
CA VAL A 152 -11.19 -21.97 1.92
C VAL A 152 -10.96 -22.57 0.53
N LEU A 153 -10.05 -21.98 -0.27
CA LEU A 153 -9.77 -22.46 -1.62
C LEU A 153 -9.10 -23.82 -1.64
N ARG A 154 -8.24 -24.15 -0.66
CA ARG A 154 -7.64 -25.49 -0.51
C ARG A 154 -8.67 -26.54 -0.12
N GLU A 155 -9.68 -26.16 0.67
CA GLU A 155 -10.76 -27.06 1.07
C GLU A 155 -11.80 -27.28 -0.03
N LYS A 156 -11.90 -26.36 -1.02
CA LYS A 156 -12.81 -26.52 -2.16
C LYS A 156 -12.42 -27.71 -3.02
N SER A 157 -13.39 -28.61 -3.19
CA SER A 157 -13.24 -29.70 -4.14
C SER A 157 -13.26 -29.17 -5.59
N PRO A 158 -12.54 -29.81 -6.53
CA PRO A 158 -12.60 -29.43 -7.94
C PRO A 158 -14.03 -29.39 -8.49
N ASN A 159 -14.93 -30.24 -7.99
CA ASN A 159 -16.34 -30.26 -8.40
C ASN A 159 -17.09 -28.99 -7.96
N GLU A 160 -16.84 -28.47 -6.76
CA GLU A 160 -17.44 -27.19 -6.33
C GLU A 160 -17.01 -26.04 -7.24
N ILE A 161 -15.74 -26.00 -7.62
CA ILE A 161 -15.22 -24.96 -8.53
C ILE A 161 -15.85 -25.11 -9.93
N LYS A 162 -16.01 -26.33 -10.44
CA LYS A 162 -16.72 -26.59 -11.72
C LYS A 162 -18.15 -26.08 -11.69
N GLU A 163 -18.88 -26.39 -10.62
CA GLU A 163 -20.28 -25.95 -10.49
C GLU A 163 -20.36 -24.43 -10.35
N ALA A 164 -19.41 -23.78 -9.67
CA ALA A 164 -19.32 -22.32 -9.62
C ALA A 164 -19.07 -21.72 -11.02
N VAL A 165 -18.12 -22.26 -11.79
CA VAL A 165 -17.85 -21.80 -13.17
C VAL A 165 -19.11 -21.93 -14.03
N LYS A 166 -19.80 -23.08 -14.00
CA LYS A 166 -21.06 -23.28 -14.73
C LYS A 166 -22.17 -22.31 -14.33
N THR A 167 -22.25 -21.99 -13.04
CA THR A 167 -23.35 -21.19 -12.48
C THR A 167 -23.14 -19.69 -12.71
N TYR A 168 -21.90 -19.22 -12.64
CA TYR A 168 -21.60 -17.79 -12.58
C TYR A 168 -20.91 -17.22 -13.83
N SER A 169 -20.45 -18.06 -14.76
CA SER A 169 -19.93 -17.58 -16.05
C SER A 169 -21.08 -17.15 -16.96
N ASP A 170 -20.79 -16.24 -17.90
CA ASP A 170 -21.73 -15.93 -18.97
C ASP A 170 -21.93 -17.17 -19.87
N GLU A 171 -23.18 -17.45 -20.22
CA GLU A 171 -23.52 -18.55 -21.12
C GLU A 171 -22.85 -18.38 -22.50
N ALA A 172 -22.70 -17.13 -22.96
CA ALA A 172 -22.03 -16.82 -24.21
C ALA A 172 -20.54 -17.18 -24.16
N ASP A 173 -19.86 -16.87 -23.05
CA ASP A 173 -18.43 -17.17 -22.85
C ASP A 173 -18.18 -18.69 -22.82
N ILE A 174 -19.04 -19.43 -22.11
CA ILE A 174 -18.96 -20.89 -22.08
C ILE A 174 -19.22 -21.48 -23.47
N LYS A 175 -20.22 -21.00 -24.20
CA LYS A 175 -20.50 -21.46 -25.57
C LYS A 175 -19.31 -21.23 -26.50
N GLU A 176 -18.68 -20.07 -26.43
CA GLU A 176 -17.49 -19.78 -27.22
C GLU A 176 -16.32 -20.68 -26.85
N ALA A 177 -16.09 -20.93 -25.55
CA ALA A 177 -15.06 -21.83 -25.08
C ALA A 177 -15.29 -23.27 -25.55
N VAL A 178 -16.53 -23.76 -25.49
CA VAL A 178 -16.91 -25.10 -25.97
C VAL A 178 -16.68 -25.21 -27.47
N ARG A 179 -17.09 -24.19 -28.24
CA ARG A 179 -16.87 -24.14 -29.69
C ARG A 179 -15.38 -24.22 -30.03
N LYS A 180 -14.53 -23.44 -29.36
CA LYS A 180 -13.06 -23.49 -29.55
C LYS A 180 -12.51 -24.89 -29.26
N ALA A 181 -12.87 -25.48 -28.12
CA ALA A 181 -12.44 -26.82 -27.75
C ALA A 181 -12.93 -27.90 -28.74
N GLY A 182 -14.15 -27.77 -29.26
CA GLY A 182 -14.70 -28.65 -30.30
C GLY A 182 -13.88 -28.61 -31.59
N ILE A 183 -13.53 -27.40 -32.06
CA ILE A 183 -12.67 -27.22 -33.24
C ILE A 183 -11.29 -27.85 -33.00
N GLU A 184 -10.70 -27.62 -31.82
CA GLU A 184 -9.40 -28.20 -31.44
C GLU A 184 -9.43 -29.73 -31.33
N ALA A 185 -10.57 -30.31 -30.93
CA ALA A 185 -10.81 -31.74 -30.93
C ALA A 185 -11.06 -32.33 -32.33
N GLY A 186 -11.16 -31.49 -33.36
CA GLY A 186 -11.36 -31.90 -34.76
C GLY A 186 -12.83 -32.05 -35.17
N ILE A 187 -13.78 -31.54 -34.39
CA ILE A 187 -15.21 -31.54 -34.74
C ILE A 187 -15.46 -30.52 -35.87
N PRO A 188 -16.19 -30.89 -36.93
CA PRO A 188 -16.53 -29.98 -38.02
C PRO A 188 -17.24 -28.70 -37.54
N GLU A 189 -16.90 -27.55 -38.11
CA GLU A 189 -17.46 -26.24 -37.71
C GLU A 189 -18.99 -26.14 -37.83
N ASP A 190 -19.61 -26.96 -38.67
CA ASP A 190 -21.07 -27.05 -38.81
C ASP A 190 -21.73 -27.89 -37.70
N LYS A 191 -20.95 -28.64 -36.91
CA LYS A 191 -21.41 -29.53 -35.84
C LYS A 191 -20.98 -29.10 -34.43
N VAL A 192 -20.06 -28.15 -34.30
CA VAL A 192 -19.59 -27.68 -32.98
C VAL A 192 -20.68 -27.08 -32.11
N ASP A 193 -21.72 -26.50 -32.72
CA ASP A 193 -22.87 -25.94 -32.00
C ASP A 193 -23.82 -27.04 -31.46
N GLU A 194 -23.62 -28.31 -31.85
CA GLU A 194 -24.39 -29.47 -31.37
C GLU A 194 -23.76 -30.14 -30.13
N ILE A 195 -22.59 -29.66 -29.67
CA ILE A 195 -21.91 -30.20 -28.50
C ILE A 195 -22.75 -29.93 -27.25
N THR A 196 -23.15 -31.00 -26.55
CA THR A 196 -23.96 -30.89 -25.33
C THR A 196 -23.31 -31.50 -24.10
N LYS A 197 -22.32 -32.41 -24.24
CA LYS A 197 -21.57 -32.94 -23.09
C LYS A 197 -20.11 -32.52 -23.15
N TYR A 198 -19.73 -31.72 -22.17
CA TYR A 198 -18.37 -31.30 -21.95
C TYR A 198 -18.07 -31.25 -20.45
N ASP A 199 -16.79 -31.27 -20.10
CA ASP A 199 -16.31 -31.12 -18.72
C ASP A 199 -15.21 -30.07 -18.66
N PHE A 200 -15.12 -29.38 -17.52
CA PHE A 200 -14.04 -28.44 -17.26
C PHE A 200 -12.83 -29.18 -16.69
N LYS A 201 -11.64 -28.92 -17.22
CA LYS A 201 -10.37 -29.48 -16.77
C LYS A 201 -9.38 -28.38 -16.41
N ASN A 202 -8.32 -28.80 -15.71
CA ASN A 202 -7.17 -27.94 -15.40
C ASN A 202 -7.54 -26.59 -14.76
N LEU A 203 -8.59 -26.59 -13.93
CA LEU A 203 -9.05 -25.42 -13.18
C LEU A 203 -7.92 -24.86 -12.32
N LYS A 204 -7.59 -23.59 -12.54
CA LYS A 204 -6.55 -22.86 -11.80
C LYS A 204 -6.97 -21.43 -11.56
N ILE A 205 -6.70 -20.94 -10.36
CA ILE A 205 -6.79 -19.53 -10.06
C ILE A 205 -5.54 -18.86 -10.64
N THR A 206 -5.74 -17.83 -11.45
CA THR A 206 -4.68 -17.21 -12.28
C THR A 206 -4.00 -16.04 -11.60
N ILE A 207 -4.57 -15.54 -10.50
CA ILE A 207 -4.05 -14.40 -9.74
C ILE A 207 -3.51 -14.82 -8.37
N PRO A 208 -2.47 -14.14 -7.84
CA PRO A 208 -1.96 -14.40 -6.50
C PRO A 208 -3.02 -14.19 -5.41
N ILE A 209 -2.93 -14.97 -4.33
CA ILE A 209 -3.86 -14.87 -3.19
C ILE A 209 -3.85 -13.47 -2.56
N SER A 210 -2.67 -12.84 -2.48
CA SER A 210 -2.55 -11.46 -2.00
C SER A 210 -3.34 -10.45 -2.84
N PHE A 211 -3.42 -10.66 -4.15
CA PHE A 211 -4.26 -9.84 -5.03
C PHE A 211 -5.75 -10.11 -4.83
N ILE A 212 -6.15 -11.36 -4.57
CA ILE A 212 -7.54 -11.72 -4.23
C ILE A 212 -7.96 -11.05 -2.92
N ALA A 213 -7.11 -11.16 -1.89
CA ALA A 213 -7.34 -10.56 -0.59
C ALA A 213 -7.48 -9.03 -0.71
N SER A 214 -6.51 -8.37 -1.33
CA SER A 214 -6.55 -6.91 -1.55
C SER A 214 -7.80 -6.48 -2.34
N ARG A 215 -8.14 -7.19 -3.41
CA ARG A 215 -9.27 -6.84 -4.29
C ARG A 215 -10.63 -6.97 -3.59
N TYR A 216 -10.85 -8.04 -2.83
CA TYR A 216 -12.17 -8.34 -2.27
C TYR A 216 -12.31 -8.06 -0.78
N HIS A 217 -11.28 -7.52 -0.12
CA HIS A 217 -11.36 -7.20 1.30
C HIS A 217 -12.52 -6.24 1.61
N SER A 218 -12.69 -5.17 0.82
CA SER A 218 -13.75 -4.19 1.04
C SER A 218 -15.15 -4.80 0.89
N ASP A 219 -15.33 -5.75 -0.03
CA ASP A 219 -16.59 -6.47 -0.17
C ASP A 219 -16.82 -7.40 1.03
N ALA A 220 -15.79 -8.15 1.44
CA ALA A 220 -15.82 -9.01 2.62
C ALA A 220 -16.13 -8.24 3.91
N VAL A 221 -15.62 -7.01 4.07
CA VAL A 221 -15.95 -6.15 5.21
C VAL A 221 -17.42 -5.72 5.19
N LYS A 222 -17.94 -5.34 4.01
CA LYS A 222 -19.33 -4.87 3.87
C LYS A 222 -20.37 -5.94 4.15
N GLU A 223 -20.14 -7.17 3.71
CA GLU A 223 -21.10 -8.27 3.85
C GLU A 223 -20.82 -9.22 5.03
N GLY A 224 -19.64 -9.07 5.65
CA GLY A 224 -19.13 -9.94 6.70
C GLY A 224 -18.19 -10.99 6.13
N LYS A 225 -16.94 -10.99 6.63
CA LYS A 225 -15.82 -11.78 6.10
C LYS A 225 -16.14 -13.27 5.93
N LYS A 226 -16.75 -13.90 6.94
CA LYS A 226 -17.19 -15.30 6.86
C LYS A 226 -18.21 -15.53 5.75
N THR A 227 -19.23 -14.66 5.66
CA THR A 227 -20.27 -14.74 4.62
C THR A 227 -19.68 -14.69 3.22
N PHE A 228 -18.72 -13.79 3.02
CA PHE A 228 -18.02 -13.63 1.74
C PHE A 228 -17.23 -14.85 1.35
N LEU A 229 -16.37 -15.31 2.26
CA LEU A 229 -15.52 -16.47 2.02
C LEU A 229 -16.34 -17.73 1.71
N GLU A 230 -17.43 -17.96 2.44
CA GLU A 230 -18.24 -19.17 2.28
C GLU A 230 -19.13 -19.15 1.03
N ASN A 231 -19.67 -17.98 0.65
CA ASN A 231 -20.75 -17.91 -0.35
C ASN A 231 -20.41 -17.13 -1.63
N ASN A 232 -19.55 -16.12 -1.55
CA ASN A 232 -19.37 -15.14 -2.64
C ASN A 232 -17.97 -15.14 -3.26
N LEU A 233 -16.94 -15.66 -2.56
CA LEU A 233 -15.56 -15.69 -3.07
C LEU A 233 -15.46 -16.38 -4.44
N LEU A 234 -16.00 -17.59 -4.60
CA LEU A 234 -15.93 -18.31 -5.88
C LEU A 234 -16.70 -17.58 -6.98
N LYS A 235 -17.85 -16.99 -6.67
CA LYS A 235 -18.62 -16.19 -7.62
C LYS A 235 -17.81 -15.00 -8.12
N ALA A 236 -17.19 -14.25 -7.21
CA ALA A 236 -16.36 -13.10 -7.54
C ALA A 236 -15.17 -13.51 -8.43
N LEU A 237 -14.49 -14.61 -8.09
CA LEU A 237 -13.38 -15.13 -8.88
C LEU A 237 -13.78 -15.56 -10.30
N VAL A 238 -14.97 -16.15 -10.48
CA VAL A 238 -15.51 -16.50 -11.80
C VAL A 238 -15.83 -15.24 -12.60
N GLN A 239 -16.57 -14.30 -12.00
CA GLN A 239 -17.02 -13.08 -12.68
C GLN A 239 -15.85 -12.16 -13.09
N ASP A 240 -14.76 -12.18 -12.33
CA ASP A 240 -13.55 -11.42 -12.65
C ASP A 240 -12.56 -12.21 -13.54
N ASN A 241 -12.98 -13.32 -14.13
CA ASN A 241 -12.15 -14.17 -15.01
C ASN A 241 -10.81 -14.59 -14.38
N SER A 242 -10.81 -14.78 -13.06
CA SER A 242 -9.62 -15.14 -12.27
C SER A 242 -9.44 -16.66 -12.18
N ILE A 243 -10.29 -17.44 -12.84
CA ILE A 243 -10.21 -18.90 -12.95
C ILE A 243 -10.01 -19.28 -14.42
N SER A 244 -8.85 -19.85 -14.74
CA SER A 244 -8.61 -20.50 -16.03
C SER A 244 -9.04 -21.95 -16.00
N TYR A 245 -9.53 -22.44 -17.13
CA TYR A 245 -9.91 -23.83 -17.34
C TYR A 245 -9.74 -24.22 -18.81
N ASP A 246 -9.62 -25.52 -19.04
CA ASP A 246 -9.75 -26.14 -20.35
C ASP A 246 -11.13 -26.81 -20.45
N ILE A 247 -11.63 -27.01 -21.67
CA ILE A 247 -12.85 -27.76 -21.91
C ILE A 247 -12.49 -29.10 -22.58
N GLU A 248 -12.89 -30.20 -21.95
CA GLU A 248 -12.84 -31.54 -22.52
C GLU A 248 -14.21 -31.88 -23.11
N ILE A 249 -14.25 -32.20 -24.41
CA ILE A 249 -15.47 -32.68 -25.07
C ILE A 249 -15.67 -34.15 -24.72
N LEU A 250 -16.84 -34.49 -24.16
CA LEU A 250 -17.15 -35.85 -23.70
C LEU A 250 -17.93 -36.67 -24.72
N ASP A 251 -18.60 -36.00 -25.66
CA ASP A 251 -19.24 -36.65 -26.80
C ASP A 251 -18.94 -35.93 -28.12
N ASN A 252 -18.57 -36.72 -29.14
CA ASN A 252 -18.50 -36.22 -30.50
C ASN A 252 -19.90 -36.32 -31.12
N PRO A 253 -20.47 -35.23 -31.65
CA PRO A 253 -21.74 -35.27 -32.39
C PRO A 253 -21.73 -36.28 -33.56
N GLU A 254 -20.56 -36.66 -34.08
CA GLU A 254 -20.43 -37.67 -35.14
C GLU A 254 -20.58 -39.12 -34.67
N ASP A 255 -20.56 -39.37 -33.36
CA ASP A 255 -20.71 -40.73 -32.80
C ASP A 255 -22.18 -41.19 -32.72
N PHE A 256 -23.14 -40.35 -33.12
CA PHE A 256 -24.59 -40.59 -33.04
C PHE A 256 -25.30 -40.58 -34.40
#